data_AF-A0A9P9SMZ3-F1
#
_entry.id   AF-A0A9P9SMZ3-F1
#
_cell.length_a   1.000
_cell.length_b   1.000
_cell.length_c   1.000
_cell.angle_alpha   90.00
_cell.angle_beta   90.00
_cell.angle_gamma   90.00
#
_symmetry.space_group_name_H-M   'P 1'
#
loop_
_entity.id
_entity.type
_entity.pdbx_description
1 polymer ?
#
loop_
_entity_poly.entity_id
_entity_poly.type
_entity_poly.pdbx_seq_one_letter_code
_entity_poly.pdbx_strand_id
1 'polypeptide(L)'
;MSAFPGFDLTDVLSIRLLAQALTLYAEGHHRSSNNFAISRFNNVQRSTFRRILGHWQQDHGFERLVRQLLYHQHHNDGVVVRLAGEIQSYVEGTNSAKIAQPTLASSAAMAPLKFVEIINNSYNDYLQEIERQIVAHILANEAHNVEYHVEESDSDWETESENGDQDDEEIAMPLLHDDYEVIWNEKTMHRKAARPGLPDPSFYKIEIHLRKKAVNGVRSQESVPSIKFDYLENHKEPTWEIASKSLYKMNQWRNQIFRNYLGNKRPTRGPYLVVEQKLIIDLLRQQLEDPLKVRPAPRWGRLINAYNRLLQDVIQKKGSRLVQSGVKNKPVLDYDRAAPWRSKGAIQTIIGKQTWKNLINPILEAAIKRRAQHDVDRKERGSTGRGSPEISEDEEEILNPNPVPKSKEEIKELAGKRRKQRQLEEMKNRRHSQMAVNSTEEEGGEEESTEEEEPPKKKQKRGSRKDKDTDKRGPLGDKD
;
A
#
# COMPACT_ATOMS: atom_id res chain seq x y z
N MET A 1 -13.37 -31.00 -32.29
CA MET A 1 -12.38 -30.00 -31.82
C MET A 1 -12.94 -29.39 -30.55
N SER A 2 -12.14 -29.25 -29.49
CA SER A 2 -12.59 -28.58 -28.25
C SER A 2 -13.13 -27.19 -28.57
N ALA A 3 -14.28 -26.81 -27.98
CA ALA A 3 -14.84 -25.47 -28.12
C ALA A 3 -13.90 -24.36 -27.60
N PHE A 4 -12.95 -24.70 -26.72
CA PHE A 4 -12.00 -23.76 -26.15
C PHE A 4 -10.54 -24.10 -26.49
N PRO A 5 -10.13 -23.93 -27.75
CA PRO A 5 -8.74 -24.18 -28.11
C PRO A 5 -7.79 -23.29 -27.30
N GLY A 6 -6.71 -23.86 -26.79
CA GLY A 6 -5.70 -23.14 -25.99
C GLY A 6 -5.97 -23.07 -24.48
N PHE A 7 -7.16 -23.45 -23.99
CA PHE A 7 -7.38 -23.70 -22.57
C PHE A 7 -7.56 -25.20 -22.35
N ASP A 8 -6.73 -25.76 -21.47
CA ASP A 8 -6.90 -27.14 -21.02
C ASP A 8 -7.84 -27.11 -19.82
N LEU A 9 -9.10 -27.51 -20.04
CA LEU A 9 -10.11 -27.52 -18.97
C LEU A 9 -9.96 -28.69 -18.00
N THR A 10 -8.97 -29.56 -18.21
CA THR A 10 -8.55 -30.54 -17.21
C THR A 10 -7.48 -29.99 -16.28
N ASP A 11 -6.78 -28.92 -16.71
CA ASP A 11 -5.78 -28.23 -15.91
C ASP A 11 -6.41 -27.08 -15.11
N VAL A 12 -6.38 -27.24 -13.79
CA VAL A 12 -6.86 -26.26 -12.81
C VAL A 12 -6.17 -24.89 -13.01
N LEU A 13 -4.88 -24.87 -13.35
CA LEU A 13 -4.15 -23.62 -13.54
C LEU A 13 -4.64 -22.86 -14.78
N SER A 14 -4.89 -23.57 -15.88
CA SER A 14 -5.51 -23.01 -17.09
C SER A 14 -6.88 -22.40 -16.79
N ILE A 15 -7.72 -23.11 -16.02
CA ILE A 15 -9.06 -22.64 -15.67
C ILE A 15 -8.99 -21.42 -14.74
N ARG A 16 -8.10 -21.42 -13.74
CA ARG A 16 -7.92 -20.27 -12.83
C ARG A 16 -7.43 -19.04 -13.58
N LEU A 17 -6.52 -19.21 -14.55
CA LEU A 17 -6.05 -18.11 -15.38
C LEU A 17 -7.19 -17.54 -16.25
N LEU A 18 -8.05 -18.42 -16.79
CA LEU A 18 -9.25 -18.02 -17.51
C LEU A 18 -10.25 -17.27 -16.61
N ALA A 19 -10.54 -17.79 -15.41
CA ALA A 19 -11.44 -17.18 -14.44
C ALA A 19 -10.94 -15.82 -13.97
N GLN A 20 -9.63 -15.68 -13.74
CA GLN A 20 -9.00 -14.41 -13.39
C GLN A 20 -9.15 -13.37 -14.50
N ALA A 21 -8.96 -13.77 -15.76
CA ALA A 21 -9.16 -12.87 -16.91
C ALA A 21 -10.63 -12.43 -17.04
N LEU A 22 -11.58 -13.34 -16.81
CA LEU A 22 -13.02 -13.05 -16.82
C LEU A 22 -13.43 -12.13 -15.65
N THR A 23 -12.85 -12.32 -14.46
CA THR A 23 -13.07 -11.46 -13.28
C THR A 23 -12.66 -10.02 -13.59
N LEU A 24 -11.41 -9.84 -14.04
CA LEU A 24 -10.88 -8.52 -14.39
C LEU A 24 -11.68 -7.87 -15.52
N TYR A 25 -12.15 -8.66 -16.50
CA TYR A 25 -13.01 -8.15 -17.56
C TYR A 25 -14.36 -7.63 -17.03
N ALA A 26 -14.99 -8.33 -16.09
CA ALA A 26 -16.22 -7.89 -15.44
C ALA A 26 -16.03 -6.59 -14.64
N GLU A 27 -14.85 -6.37 -14.07
CA GLU A 27 -14.47 -5.16 -13.33
C GLU A 27 -14.14 -3.96 -14.26
N GLY A 28 -14.24 -4.12 -15.59
CA GLY A 28 -13.96 -3.05 -16.56
C GLY A 28 -12.54 -3.07 -17.14
N HIS A 29 -11.73 -4.07 -16.79
CA HIS A 29 -10.38 -4.24 -17.34
C HIS A 29 -10.41 -5.06 -18.63
N HIS A 30 -10.77 -4.40 -19.74
CA HIS A 30 -10.99 -5.06 -21.03
C HIS A 30 -9.74 -5.25 -21.91
N ARG A 31 -8.61 -4.59 -21.59
CA ARG A 31 -7.40 -4.56 -22.44
C ARG A 31 -6.26 -5.31 -21.78
N SER A 32 -5.33 -5.87 -22.56
CA SER A 32 -4.13 -6.52 -22.00
C SER A 32 -3.27 -5.59 -21.15
N SER A 33 -3.36 -4.27 -21.37
CA SER A 33 -2.66 -3.26 -20.57
C SER A 33 -3.23 -3.06 -19.17
N ASN A 34 -4.48 -3.44 -18.92
CA ASN A 34 -5.13 -3.33 -17.61
C ASN A 34 -5.68 -4.66 -17.07
N ASN A 35 -5.63 -5.74 -17.86
CA ASN A 35 -5.97 -7.10 -17.49
C ASN A 35 -4.74 -7.99 -17.69
N PHE A 36 -3.96 -8.15 -16.63
CA PHE A 36 -2.69 -8.88 -16.67
C PHE A 36 -2.88 -10.38 -16.94
N ALA A 37 -4.07 -10.95 -16.69
CA ALA A 37 -4.33 -12.34 -17.06
C ALA A 37 -4.39 -12.49 -18.59
N ILE A 38 -4.97 -11.52 -19.31
CA ILE A 38 -4.97 -11.48 -20.78
C ILE A 38 -3.55 -11.30 -21.34
N SER A 39 -2.67 -10.56 -20.65
CA SER A 39 -1.29 -10.37 -21.12
C SER A 39 -0.50 -11.68 -21.12
N ARG A 40 -0.80 -12.59 -20.19
CA ARG A 40 -0.21 -13.94 -20.09
C ARG A 40 -0.76 -14.93 -21.11
N PHE A 41 -1.89 -14.64 -21.76
CA PHE A 41 -2.45 -15.51 -22.78
C PHE A 41 -1.62 -15.52 -24.06
N ASN A 42 -1.43 -16.71 -24.63
CA ASN A 42 -0.95 -16.86 -25.99
C ASN A 42 -2.03 -16.47 -27.02
N ASN A 43 -1.68 -16.41 -28.31
CA ASN A 43 -2.61 -15.96 -29.35
C ASN A 43 -3.88 -16.83 -29.46
N VAL A 44 -3.77 -18.14 -29.24
CA VAL A 44 -4.90 -19.08 -29.30
C VAL A 44 -5.84 -18.82 -28.12
N GLN A 45 -5.30 -18.71 -26.90
CA GLN A 45 -6.04 -18.38 -25.68
C GLN A 45 -6.76 -17.03 -25.80
N ARG A 46 -6.11 -16.00 -26.36
CA ARG A 46 -6.76 -14.69 -26.59
C ARG A 46 -7.92 -14.78 -27.56
N SER A 47 -7.79 -15.56 -28.64
CA SER A 47 -8.88 -15.79 -29.60
C SER A 47 -10.06 -16.50 -28.94
N THR A 48 -9.79 -17.54 -28.16
CA THR A 48 -10.79 -18.31 -27.42
C THR A 48 -11.47 -17.49 -26.34
N PHE A 49 -10.71 -16.67 -25.61
CA PHE A 49 -11.25 -15.74 -24.62
C PHE A 49 -12.25 -14.77 -25.26
N ARG A 50 -11.95 -14.21 -26.44
CA ARG A 50 -12.90 -13.35 -27.16
C ARG A 50 -14.18 -14.08 -27.56
N ARG A 51 -14.09 -15.37 -27.94
CA ARG A 51 -15.28 -16.20 -28.22
C ARG A 51 -16.14 -16.38 -26.98
N ILE A 52 -15.52 -16.69 -25.83
CA ILE A 52 -16.19 -16.81 -24.53
C ILE A 52 -16.93 -15.49 -24.20
N LEU A 53 -16.27 -14.34 -24.37
CA LEU A 53 -16.90 -13.04 -24.15
C LEU A 53 -18.11 -12.80 -25.08
N GLY A 54 -18.02 -13.23 -26.34
CA GLY A 54 -19.13 -13.15 -27.30
C GLY A 54 -20.37 -13.92 -26.82
N HIS A 55 -20.18 -15.14 -26.29
CA HIS A 55 -21.27 -15.91 -25.70
C HIS A 55 -21.81 -15.28 -24.41
N TRP A 56 -20.92 -14.77 -23.55
CA TRP A 56 -21.30 -14.13 -22.29
C TRP A 56 -22.19 -12.91 -22.50
N GLN A 57 -21.93 -12.09 -23.53
CA GLN A 57 -22.75 -10.91 -23.80
C GLN A 57 -24.10 -11.23 -24.46
N GLN A 58 -24.24 -12.40 -25.09
CA GLN A 58 -25.40 -12.75 -25.90
C GLN A 58 -26.38 -13.71 -25.22
N ASP A 59 -25.92 -14.46 -24.21
CA ASP A 59 -26.68 -15.58 -23.65
C ASP A 59 -26.68 -15.57 -22.11
N HIS A 60 -27.85 -15.31 -21.52
CA HIS A 60 -28.06 -15.30 -20.07
C HIS A 60 -27.80 -16.66 -19.41
N GLY A 61 -28.00 -17.77 -20.12
CA GLY A 61 -27.68 -19.11 -19.62
C GLY A 61 -26.17 -19.28 -19.47
N PHE A 62 -25.41 -18.85 -20.47
CA PHE A 62 -23.95 -18.85 -20.42
C PHE A 62 -23.41 -17.88 -19.37
N GLU A 63 -24.01 -16.70 -19.23
CA GLU A 63 -23.67 -15.73 -18.17
C GLU A 63 -23.77 -16.35 -16.78
N ARG A 64 -24.83 -17.11 -16.50
CA ARG A 64 -25.02 -17.76 -15.19
C ARG A 64 -23.89 -18.75 -14.88
N LEU A 65 -23.49 -19.56 -15.86
CA LEU A 65 -22.39 -20.52 -15.71
C LEU A 65 -21.05 -19.80 -15.49
N VAL A 66 -20.78 -18.73 -16.23
CA VAL A 66 -19.59 -17.90 -16.03
C VAL A 66 -19.57 -17.30 -14.62
N ARG A 67 -20.68 -16.74 -14.14
CA ARG A 67 -20.78 -16.20 -12.77
C ARG A 67 -20.55 -17.28 -11.70
N GLN A 68 -21.02 -18.50 -11.91
CA GLN A 68 -20.75 -19.62 -11.01
C GLN A 68 -19.26 -19.99 -11.00
N LEU A 69 -18.61 -20.03 -12.18
CA LEU A 69 -17.16 -20.24 -12.26
C LEU A 69 -16.39 -19.15 -11.51
N LEU A 70 -16.78 -17.88 -11.67
CA LEU A 70 -16.16 -16.74 -10.99
C LEU A 70 -16.34 -16.81 -9.47
N TYR A 71 -17.52 -17.20 -9.00
CA TYR A 71 -17.80 -17.39 -7.57
C TYR A 71 -16.95 -18.52 -6.99
N HIS A 72 -16.81 -19.63 -7.73
CA HIS A 72 -16.09 -20.81 -7.26
C HIS A 72 -14.58 -20.83 -7.56
N GLN A 73 -14.01 -19.79 -8.20
CA GLN A 73 -12.61 -19.81 -8.69
C GLN A 73 -11.54 -20.00 -7.59
N HIS A 74 -11.88 -19.72 -6.33
CA HIS A 74 -11.01 -19.88 -5.16
C HIS A 74 -11.39 -21.08 -4.27
N HIS A 75 -12.39 -21.86 -4.68
CA HIS A 75 -12.87 -23.03 -3.94
C HIS A 75 -12.22 -24.33 -4.46
N ASN A 76 -12.75 -25.49 -4.05
CA ASN A 76 -12.27 -26.82 -4.40
C ASN A 76 -12.06 -26.98 -5.93
N ASP A 77 -10.87 -27.44 -6.31
CA ASP A 77 -10.46 -27.64 -7.70
C ASP A 77 -11.42 -28.52 -8.50
N GLY A 78 -12.03 -29.52 -7.87
CA GLY A 78 -13.02 -30.38 -8.51
C GLY A 78 -14.27 -29.63 -8.98
N VAL A 79 -14.71 -28.61 -8.24
CA VAL A 79 -15.87 -27.77 -8.61
C VAL A 79 -15.52 -26.88 -9.80
N VAL A 80 -14.31 -26.32 -9.80
CA VAL A 80 -13.82 -25.44 -10.87
C VAL A 80 -13.68 -26.20 -12.19
N VAL A 81 -13.12 -27.41 -12.16
CA VAL A 81 -13.01 -28.29 -13.34
C VAL A 81 -14.39 -28.70 -13.86
N ARG A 82 -15.32 -29.08 -12.97
CA ARG A 82 -16.68 -29.44 -13.37
C ARG A 82 -17.39 -28.27 -14.07
N LEU A 83 -17.35 -27.07 -13.48
CA LEU A 83 -17.98 -25.87 -14.05
C LEU A 83 -17.35 -25.48 -15.39
N ALA A 84 -16.03 -25.62 -15.54
CA ALA A 84 -15.37 -25.39 -16.82
C ALA A 84 -15.84 -26.38 -17.90
N GLY A 85 -16.04 -27.65 -17.52
CA GLY A 85 -16.65 -28.67 -18.39
C GLY A 85 -18.08 -28.33 -18.80
N GLU A 86 -18.92 -27.87 -17.86
CA GLU A 86 -20.30 -27.43 -18.14
C GLU A 86 -20.34 -26.25 -19.13
N ILE A 87 -19.46 -25.26 -18.95
CA ILE A 87 -19.31 -24.12 -19.88
C ILE A 87 -18.91 -24.62 -21.28
N GLN A 88 -18.03 -25.63 -21.37
CA GLN A 88 -17.63 -26.21 -22.65
C GLN A 88 -18.78 -26.95 -23.31
N SER A 89 -19.47 -27.82 -22.58
CA SER A 89 -20.63 -28.56 -23.10
C SER A 89 -21.74 -27.61 -23.56
N TYR A 90 -21.94 -26.47 -22.88
CA TYR A 90 -22.90 -25.45 -23.30
C TYR A 90 -22.54 -24.84 -24.66
N VAL A 91 -21.27 -24.47 -24.87
CA VAL A 91 -20.82 -23.90 -26.15
C VAL A 91 -20.86 -24.94 -27.27
N GLU A 92 -20.51 -26.19 -26.98
CA GLU A 92 -20.59 -27.28 -27.97
C GLU A 92 -22.05 -27.57 -28.34
N GLY A 93 -22.96 -27.64 -27.36
CA GLY A 93 -24.39 -27.88 -27.59
C GLY A 93 -25.08 -26.76 -28.36
N THR A 94 -24.77 -25.49 -28.08
CA THR A 94 -25.33 -24.34 -28.82
C THR A 94 -24.81 -24.26 -30.25
N ASN A 95 -23.57 -24.66 -30.51
CA ASN A 95 -23.03 -24.74 -31.87
C ASN A 95 -23.67 -25.89 -32.67
N SER A 96 -23.88 -27.06 -32.04
CA SER A 96 -24.61 -28.17 -32.67
C SER A 96 -26.07 -27.81 -32.99
N ALA A 97 -26.76 -27.08 -32.10
CA ALA A 97 -28.13 -26.63 -32.32
C ALA A 97 -28.24 -25.53 -33.40
N LYS A 98 -27.22 -24.68 -33.59
CA LYS A 98 -27.19 -23.70 -34.69
C LYS A 98 -26.90 -24.32 -36.05
N ILE A 99 -26.19 -25.44 -36.09
CA ILE A 99 -25.95 -26.21 -37.32
C ILE A 99 -27.17 -27.07 -37.67
N ALA A 100 -27.93 -27.50 -36.66
CA ALA A 100 -29.20 -28.19 -36.81
C ALA A 100 -30.38 -27.20 -36.76
N GLN A 101 -30.59 -26.40 -37.81
CA GLN A 101 -31.92 -25.82 -38.00
C GLN A 101 -32.95 -26.90 -38.36
N PRO A 102 -34.21 -26.78 -37.91
CA PRO A 102 -35.05 -27.94 -37.61
C PRO A 102 -35.93 -28.36 -38.78
N THR A 103 -35.91 -29.65 -39.09
CA THR A 103 -37.12 -30.37 -39.51
C THR A 103 -37.76 -31.00 -38.26
N LEU A 104 -38.88 -30.41 -37.84
CA LEU A 104 -39.98 -30.99 -37.06
C LEU A 104 -39.75 -31.53 -35.62
N ALA A 105 -40.37 -30.78 -34.70
CA ALA A 105 -41.33 -31.21 -33.65
C ALA A 105 -40.94 -32.23 -32.54
N SER A 106 -41.21 -31.76 -31.32
CA SER A 106 -41.84 -32.46 -30.19
C SER A 106 -40.95 -33.05 -29.08
N SER A 107 -41.42 -32.77 -27.86
CA SER A 107 -41.27 -33.55 -26.62
C SER A 107 -39.95 -33.47 -25.84
N ALA A 108 -39.94 -32.72 -24.74
CA ALA A 108 -39.61 -33.25 -23.41
C ALA A 108 -39.67 -32.15 -22.33
N ALA A 109 -40.80 -32.06 -21.63
CA ALA A 109 -40.89 -31.39 -20.34
C ALA A 109 -41.09 -32.49 -19.28
N MET A 110 -40.11 -32.65 -18.36
CA MET A 110 -40.21 -33.23 -17.00
C MET A 110 -38.82 -33.69 -16.51
N ALA A 111 -37.97 -32.76 -16.06
CA ALA A 111 -36.73 -33.11 -15.34
C ALA A 111 -36.11 -32.06 -14.37
N PRO A 112 -36.70 -30.92 -13.94
CA PRO A 112 -35.92 -29.97 -13.12
C PRO A 112 -35.99 -30.19 -11.60
N LEU A 113 -36.96 -30.96 -11.07
CA LEU A 113 -37.24 -30.93 -9.62
C LEU A 113 -36.35 -31.85 -8.77
N LYS A 114 -35.93 -33.02 -9.27
CA LYS A 114 -35.04 -33.93 -8.51
C LYS A 114 -33.60 -33.43 -8.42
N PHE A 115 -33.18 -32.54 -9.32
CA PHE A 115 -31.80 -32.04 -9.35
C PHE A 115 -31.54 -30.98 -8.27
N VAL A 116 -32.57 -30.21 -7.88
CA VAL A 116 -32.46 -29.17 -6.85
C VAL A 116 -32.34 -29.77 -5.44
N GLU A 117 -33.02 -30.88 -5.16
CA GLU A 117 -32.90 -31.58 -3.87
C GLU A 117 -31.50 -32.18 -3.64
N ILE A 118 -30.88 -32.73 -4.69
CA ILE A 118 -29.53 -33.32 -4.60
C ILE A 118 -28.48 -32.22 -4.30
N ILE A 119 -28.65 -31.03 -4.87
CA ILE A 119 -27.75 -29.89 -4.63
C ILE A 119 -27.88 -29.39 -3.19
N ASN A 120 -29.11 -29.28 -2.66
CA ASN A 120 -29.32 -28.78 -1.30
C ASN A 120 -28.80 -29.76 -0.24
N ASN A 121 -28.93 -31.07 -0.44
CA ASN A 121 -28.42 -32.06 0.51
C ASN A 121 -26.88 -32.09 0.52
N SER A 122 -26.25 -32.04 -0.66
CA SER A 122 -24.79 -31.98 -0.74
C SER A 122 -24.19 -30.70 -0.13
N TYR A 123 -24.93 -29.59 -0.15
CA TYR A 123 -24.51 -28.33 0.45
C TYR A 123 -24.54 -28.37 1.98
N ASN A 124 -25.55 -28.99 2.57
CA ASN A 124 -25.67 -29.11 4.02
C ASN A 124 -24.61 -30.04 4.62
N ASP A 125 -24.28 -31.14 3.95
CA ASP A 125 -23.22 -32.06 4.37
C ASP A 125 -21.84 -31.37 4.37
N TYR A 126 -21.61 -30.47 3.41
CA TYR A 126 -20.38 -29.69 3.31
C TYR A 126 -20.23 -28.67 4.45
N LEU A 127 -21.32 -28.00 4.85
CA LEU A 127 -21.30 -27.04 5.96
C LEU A 127 -20.99 -27.72 7.29
N GLN A 128 -21.54 -28.91 7.54
CA GLN A 128 -21.27 -29.67 8.77
C GLN A 128 -19.80 -30.11 8.89
N GLU A 129 -19.15 -30.43 7.77
CA GLU A 129 -17.73 -30.81 7.76
C GLU A 129 -16.81 -29.61 8.06
N ILE A 130 -17.14 -28.41 7.56
CA ILE A 130 -16.40 -27.18 7.90
C ILE A 130 -16.51 -26.88 9.40
N GLU A 131 -17.71 -26.98 9.98
CA GLU A 131 -17.91 -26.75 11.41
C GLU A 131 -17.08 -27.70 12.27
N ARG A 132 -17.01 -28.99 11.90
CA ARG A 132 -16.15 -29.98 12.58
C ARG A 132 -14.67 -29.62 12.54
N GLN A 133 -14.17 -29.14 11.40
CA GLN A 133 -12.76 -28.77 11.24
C GLN A 133 -12.40 -27.52 12.06
N ILE A 134 -13.30 -26.54 12.15
CA ILE A 134 -13.11 -25.35 12.98
C ILE A 134 -13.04 -25.72 14.46
N VAL A 135 -13.97 -26.57 14.94
CA VAL A 135 -13.99 -27.03 16.33
C VAL A 135 -12.72 -27.81 16.68
N ALA A 136 -12.27 -28.70 15.80
CA ALA A 136 -11.03 -29.46 16.00
C ALA A 136 -9.79 -28.55 16.12
N HIS A 137 -9.71 -27.49 15.31
CA HIS A 137 -8.59 -26.54 15.36
C HIS A 137 -8.60 -25.68 16.63
N ILE A 138 -9.77 -25.32 17.16
CA ILE A 138 -9.89 -24.58 18.43
C ILE A 138 -9.41 -25.45 19.59
N LEU A 139 -9.88 -26.70 19.66
CA LEU A 139 -9.49 -27.64 20.72
C LEU A 139 -7.98 -27.96 20.70
N ALA A 140 -7.38 -28.07 19.51
CA ALA A 140 -5.95 -28.29 19.37
C ALA A 140 -5.10 -27.12 19.91
N ASN A 141 -5.59 -25.88 19.80
CA ASN A 141 -4.87 -24.70 20.26
C ASN A 141 -5.02 -24.44 21.76
N GLU A 142 -6.15 -24.83 22.37
CA GLU A 142 -6.32 -24.75 23.82
C GLU A 142 -5.40 -25.73 24.57
N ALA A 143 -5.09 -26.89 23.97
CA ALA A 143 -4.18 -27.88 24.54
C ALA A 143 -2.69 -27.47 24.53
N HIS A 144 -2.29 -26.44 23.78
CA HIS A 144 -0.89 -26.00 23.66
C HIS A 144 -0.54 -24.76 24.49
N ASN A 145 -1.49 -24.23 25.27
CA ASN A 145 -1.23 -23.08 26.13
C ASN A 145 -0.74 -23.54 27.52
N VAL A 146 0.39 -24.26 27.54
CA VAL A 146 1.11 -24.61 28.77
C VAL A 146 1.99 -23.43 29.17
N GLU A 147 1.56 -22.79 30.25
CA GLU A 147 2.33 -22.09 31.30
C GLU A 147 3.80 -21.75 30.97
N TYR A 148 4.02 -20.58 30.35
CA TYR A 148 5.34 -19.94 30.36
C TYR A 148 5.46 -19.04 31.59
N HIS A 149 6.21 -19.53 32.58
CA HIS A 149 6.71 -18.74 33.69
C HIS A 149 7.72 -17.73 33.13
N VAL A 150 7.41 -16.44 33.25
CA VAL A 150 8.33 -15.35 32.89
C VAL A 150 9.14 -15.03 34.14
N GLU A 151 10.41 -15.40 34.16
CA GLU A 151 11.35 -14.89 35.16
C GLU A 151 11.69 -13.44 34.82
N GLU A 152 11.33 -12.54 35.73
CA GLU A 152 11.62 -11.11 35.67
C GLU A 152 13.13 -10.91 35.83
N SER A 153 13.80 -10.52 34.75
CA SER A 153 15.20 -10.13 34.75
C SER A 153 15.27 -8.61 34.85
N ASP A 154 15.60 -8.14 36.05
CA ASP A 154 15.95 -6.75 36.34
C ASP A 154 17.21 -6.37 35.55
N SER A 155 17.02 -5.60 34.47
CA SER A 155 18.10 -5.06 33.66
C SER A 155 18.10 -3.54 33.80
N ASP A 156 18.91 -3.11 34.76
CA ASP A 156 19.33 -1.74 34.99
C ASP A 156 20.07 -1.18 33.76
N TRP A 157 19.55 -0.12 33.15
CA TRP A 157 20.22 0.62 32.09
C TRP A 157 20.07 2.11 32.35
N GLU A 158 20.98 2.62 33.17
CA GLU A 158 21.40 4.02 33.15
C GLU A 158 21.81 4.38 31.71
N THR A 159 20.99 5.22 31.08
CA THR A 159 21.38 5.90 29.85
C THR A 159 21.69 7.33 30.25
N GLU A 160 22.97 7.62 30.47
CA GLU A 160 23.50 8.98 30.58
C GLU A 160 23.14 9.74 29.30
N SER A 161 22.08 10.55 29.37
CA SER A 161 21.81 11.58 28.39
C SER A 161 22.28 12.92 28.95
N GLU A 162 23.54 13.25 28.65
CA GLU A 162 24.00 14.64 28.62
C GLU A 162 23.13 15.41 27.60
N ASN A 163 22.10 16.08 28.09
CA ASN A 163 21.54 17.29 27.49
C ASN A 163 21.04 18.15 28.64
N GLY A 164 21.73 19.28 28.83
CA GLY A 164 21.65 20.11 30.02
C GLY A 164 20.27 20.67 30.35
N ASP A 165 20.11 20.89 31.65
CA ASP A 165 19.51 22.07 32.28
C ASP A 165 18.44 22.77 31.42
N GLN A 166 17.25 22.17 31.42
CA GLN A 166 16.03 22.95 31.33
C GLN A 166 15.22 22.62 32.58
N ASP A 167 15.14 23.63 33.44
CA ASP A 167 14.35 23.65 34.66
C ASP A 167 12.98 22.98 34.44
N ASP A 168 12.77 21.87 35.15
CA ASP A 168 11.51 21.14 35.28
C ASP A 168 10.48 21.95 36.11
N GLU A 169 10.23 23.20 35.72
CA GLU A 169 8.93 23.79 35.98
C GLU A 169 7.95 23.14 35.00
N GLU A 170 7.39 22.02 35.45
CA GLU A 170 6.18 21.42 34.91
C GLU A 170 5.07 22.47 35.03
N ILE A 171 5.04 23.43 34.10
CA ILE A 171 3.91 24.31 33.88
C ILE A 171 2.79 23.36 33.45
N ALA A 172 2.00 22.94 34.44
CA ALA A 172 0.77 22.19 34.28
C ALA A 172 -0.17 23.03 33.43
N MET A 173 0.04 22.98 32.11
CA MET A 173 -0.81 23.68 31.17
C MET A 173 -2.19 23.05 31.27
N PRO A 174 -3.24 23.85 31.49
CA PRO A 174 -4.59 23.31 31.60
C PRO A 174 -4.94 22.65 30.27
N LEU A 175 -4.94 21.31 30.27
CA LEU A 175 -5.62 20.54 29.23
C LEU A 175 -7.04 21.08 29.16
N LEU A 176 -7.48 21.41 27.94
CA LEU A 176 -8.83 21.91 27.72
C LEU A 176 -9.81 20.97 28.43
N HIS A 177 -10.52 21.45 29.46
CA HIS A 177 -11.48 20.62 30.18
C HIS A 177 -12.48 20.02 29.18
N ASP A 178 -12.92 18.78 29.44
CA ASP A 178 -13.84 18.04 28.56
C ASP A 178 -15.16 18.77 28.27
N ASP A 179 -15.45 19.83 29.01
CA ASP A 179 -16.63 20.70 28.88
C ASP A 179 -16.53 21.70 27.72
N TYR A 180 -15.39 21.83 27.04
CA TYR A 180 -15.21 22.79 25.95
C TYR A 180 -15.09 22.11 24.59
N GLU A 181 -15.67 22.75 23.58
CA GLU A 181 -15.54 22.44 22.16
C GLU A 181 -14.71 23.54 21.49
N VAL A 182 -13.74 23.13 20.67
CA VAL A 182 -12.92 24.08 19.91
C VAL A 182 -13.62 24.44 18.61
N ILE A 183 -13.87 25.72 18.40
CA ILE A 183 -14.40 26.25 17.14
C ILE A 183 -13.24 26.51 16.19
N TRP A 184 -13.25 25.80 15.06
CA TRP A 184 -12.20 25.92 14.05
C TRP A 184 -12.31 27.23 13.27
N ASN A 185 -11.33 28.13 13.44
CA ASN A 185 -11.21 29.33 12.62
C ASN A 185 -10.06 29.19 11.62
N GLU A 186 -10.40 29.06 10.34
CA GLU A 186 -9.39 28.86 9.30
C GLU A 186 -8.40 30.02 9.17
N LYS A 187 -8.75 31.24 9.60
CA LYS A 187 -7.89 32.42 9.46
C LYS A 187 -6.73 32.44 10.46
N THR A 188 -6.90 31.85 11.63
CA THR A 188 -5.93 31.88 12.73
C THR A 188 -5.34 30.49 13.00
N MET A 189 -6.08 29.43 12.70
CA MET A 189 -5.71 28.04 13.00
C MET A 189 -5.22 27.26 11.77
N HIS A 190 -4.32 27.83 10.96
CA HIS A 190 -3.76 27.10 9.81
C HIS A 190 -2.96 25.86 10.24
N ARG A 191 -3.43 24.64 9.93
CA ARG A 191 -2.66 23.38 10.19
C ARG A 191 -1.41 23.21 9.34
N LYS A 192 -1.33 23.95 8.23
CA LYS A 192 -0.18 23.92 7.31
C LYS A 192 1.04 24.47 8.04
N ALA A 193 2.23 24.01 7.66
CA ALA A 193 3.46 24.67 8.06
C ALA A 193 3.67 25.94 7.20
N ALA A 194 4.25 26.97 7.80
CA ALA A 194 4.77 28.11 7.07
C ALA A 194 5.87 27.65 6.12
N ARG A 195 5.87 28.16 4.89
CA ARG A 195 6.75 27.68 3.83
C ARG A 195 7.86 28.69 3.55
N PRO A 196 9.10 28.23 3.34
CA PRO A 196 10.14 29.11 2.85
C PRO A 196 9.76 29.77 1.52
N GLY A 197 10.14 31.03 1.37
CA GLY A 197 9.94 31.86 0.18
C GLY A 197 8.56 32.51 0.06
N LEU A 198 7.64 32.28 1.00
CA LEU A 198 6.30 32.85 0.95
C LEU A 198 5.91 33.45 2.31
N PRO A 199 6.26 34.73 2.57
CA PRO A 199 5.97 35.37 3.84
C PRO A 199 4.46 35.49 4.08
N ASP A 200 4.03 34.98 5.23
CA ASP A 200 2.64 35.02 5.67
C ASP A 200 2.58 35.32 7.18
N PRO A 201 2.39 36.60 7.56
CA PRO A 201 2.35 37.03 8.95
C PRO A 201 1.22 36.41 9.78
N SER A 202 0.18 35.84 9.14
CA SER A 202 -0.89 35.14 9.87
C SER A 202 -0.38 33.95 10.68
N PHE A 203 0.81 33.42 10.33
CA PHE A 203 1.42 32.31 11.04
C PHE A 203 1.99 32.69 12.42
N TYR A 204 2.14 33.98 12.72
CA TYR A 204 2.66 34.44 14.01
C TYR A 204 1.60 34.38 15.11
N LYS A 205 0.32 34.45 14.74
CA LYS A 205 -0.79 34.51 15.70
C LYS A 205 -1.68 33.29 15.57
N ILE A 206 -1.97 32.65 16.70
CA ILE A 206 -2.95 31.57 16.78
C ILE A 206 -4.02 31.99 17.78
N GLU A 207 -5.27 32.01 17.34
CA GLU A 207 -6.42 32.24 18.22
C GLU A 207 -7.30 30.99 18.20
N ILE A 208 -7.47 30.39 19.38
CA ILE A 208 -8.29 29.20 19.60
C ILE A 208 -9.61 29.68 20.22
N HIS A 209 -10.66 29.64 19.42
CA HIS A 209 -12.00 29.97 19.89
C HIS A 209 -12.62 28.77 20.59
N LEU A 210 -13.18 29.01 21.77
CA LEU A 210 -13.75 27.97 22.62
C LEU A 210 -15.24 28.20 22.80
N ARG A 211 -15.97 27.11 22.95
CA ARG A 211 -17.38 27.15 23.30
C ARG A 211 -17.67 26.06 24.32
N LYS A 212 -18.48 26.39 25.33
CA LYS A 212 -18.89 25.41 26.33
C LYS A 212 -19.89 24.43 25.71
N LYS A 213 -19.66 23.12 25.90
CA LYS A 213 -20.60 22.07 25.51
C LYS A 213 -21.90 22.28 26.27
N ALA A 214 -23.03 22.18 25.56
CA ALA A 214 -24.33 22.33 26.18
C ALA A 214 -24.60 21.12 27.09
N VAL A 215 -24.69 21.35 28.40
CA VAL A 215 -25.14 20.34 29.35
C VAL A 215 -26.67 20.28 29.26
N ASN A 216 -27.24 19.13 28.91
CA ASN A 216 -28.67 18.83 28.97
C ASN A 216 -29.61 19.69 28.10
N GLY A 217 -29.30 19.84 26.81
CA GLY A 217 -30.28 20.33 25.82
C GLY A 217 -30.66 21.81 25.91
N VAL A 218 -30.12 22.56 26.88
CA VAL A 218 -30.27 24.01 26.96
C VAL A 218 -29.41 24.64 25.87
N ARG A 219 -30.05 25.25 24.88
CA ARG A 219 -29.43 25.81 23.66
C ARG A 219 -28.59 27.08 23.90
N SER A 220 -28.42 27.56 25.12
CA SER A 220 -27.62 28.76 25.39
C SER A 220 -26.13 28.42 25.30
N GLN A 221 -25.57 28.72 24.13
CA GLN A 221 -24.15 28.61 23.86
C GLN A 221 -23.45 29.78 24.56
N GLU A 222 -22.80 29.52 25.69
CA GLU A 222 -21.95 30.54 26.32
C GLU A 222 -20.65 30.66 25.51
N SER A 223 -20.40 31.87 24.98
CA SER A 223 -19.14 32.20 24.34
C SER A 223 -18.07 32.33 25.41
N VAL A 224 -17.02 31.52 25.30
CA VAL A 224 -15.87 31.56 26.21
C VAL A 224 -14.81 32.47 25.58
N PRO A 225 -14.00 33.20 26.36
CA PRO A 225 -12.90 33.99 25.82
C PRO A 225 -11.96 33.12 24.96
N SER A 226 -11.58 33.60 23.77
CA SER A 226 -10.60 32.91 22.94
C SER A 226 -9.23 32.89 23.62
N ILE A 227 -8.49 31.80 23.44
CA ILE A 227 -7.08 31.73 23.84
C ILE A 227 -6.22 32.27 22.70
N LYS A 228 -5.36 33.25 22.98
CA LYS A 228 -4.50 33.90 21.98
C LYS A 228 -3.04 33.57 22.24
N PHE A 229 -2.33 33.24 21.18
CA PHE A 229 -0.89 33.03 21.17
C PHE A 229 -0.26 33.91 20.12
N ASP A 230 0.78 34.66 20.49
CA ASP A 230 1.58 35.46 19.58
C ASP A 230 3.05 35.04 19.68
N TYR A 231 3.61 34.58 18.56
CA TYR A 231 5.00 34.16 18.50
C TYR A 231 5.97 35.32 18.79
N LEU A 232 5.62 36.52 18.32
CA LEU A 232 6.50 37.69 18.35
C LEU A 232 6.61 38.34 19.73
N GLU A 233 5.74 38.00 20.68
CA GLU A 233 5.85 38.47 22.07
C GLU A 233 7.13 37.97 22.74
N ASN A 234 7.54 36.73 22.44
CA ASN A 234 8.67 36.07 23.09
C ASN A 234 9.82 35.72 22.13
N HIS A 235 9.63 35.89 20.82
CA HIS A 235 10.59 35.48 19.80
C HIS A 235 10.82 36.56 18.74
N LYS A 236 12.02 36.58 18.17
CA LYS A 236 12.35 37.44 17.02
C LYS A 236 11.59 36.99 15.78
N GLU A 237 11.30 37.93 14.88
CA GLU A 237 10.65 37.64 13.60
C GLU A 237 11.45 36.61 12.79
N PRO A 238 10.82 35.51 12.33
CA PRO A 238 11.51 34.48 11.58
C PRO A 238 11.81 34.93 10.15
N THR A 239 12.98 34.55 9.66
CA THR A 239 13.36 34.77 8.27
C THR A 239 12.66 33.77 7.36
N TRP A 240 12.12 34.24 6.23
CA TRP A 240 11.36 33.41 5.29
C TRP A 240 12.22 32.77 4.19
N GLU A 241 13.54 32.68 4.39
CA GLU A 241 14.47 32.14 3.41
C GLU A 241 14.42 30.61 3.31
N ILE A 242 14.85 30.09 2.15
CA ILE A 242 14.88 28.65 1.83
C ILE A 242 15.84 27.96 2.81
N ALA A 243 15.29 27.36 3.87
CA ALA A 243 15.97 26.63 4.97
C ALA A 243 16.40 27.45 6.21
N SER A 244 15.66 28.49 6.58
CA SER A 244 15.93 29.17 7.85
C SER A 244 15.59 28.30 9.08
N LYS A 245 16.53 28.23 10.03
CA LYS A 245 16.32 27.60 11.35
C LYS A 245 15.19 28.29 12.14
N SER A 246 15.00 29.59 11.92
CA SER A 246 13.98 30.42 12.57
C SER A 246 12.56 30.01 12.16
N LEU A 247 12.31 29.74 10.88
CA LEU A 247 11.01 29.27 10.39
C LEU A 247 10.68 27.85 10.90
N TYR A 248 11.71 26.99 11.02
CA TYR A 248 11.55 25.68 11.64
C TYR A 248 11.11 25.78 13.10
N LYS A 249 11.77 26.62 13.90
CA LYS A 249 11.39 26.88 15.32
C LYS A 249 9.97 27.42 15.44
N MET A 250 9.57 28.37 14.60
CA MET A 250 8.19 28.86 14.58
C MET A 250 7.19 27.73 14.26
N ASN A 251 7.47 26.89 13.26
CA ASN A 251 6.60 25.75 12.94
C ASN A 251 6.53 24.71 14.08
N GLN A 252 7.64 24.48 14.81
CA GLN A 252 7.63 23.64 16.01
C GLN A 252 6.74 24.22 17.11
N TRP A 253 6.88 25.51 17.42
CA TRP A 253 6.03 26.23 18.38
C TRP A 253 4.54 26.12 18.01
N ARG A 254 4.19 26.38 16.74
CA ARG A 254 2.80 26.20 16.25
C ARG A 254 2.29 24.78 16.45
N ASN A 255 3.12 23.78 16.14
CA ASN A 255 2.74 22.38 16.30
C ASN A 255 2.58 21.99 17.78
N GLN A 256 3.38 22.57 18.67
CA GLN A 256 3.25 22.36 20.12
C GLN A 256 1.92 22.91 20.63
N ILE A 257 1.53 24.14 20.23
CA ILE A 257 0.22 24.71 20.56
C ILE A 257 -0.90 23.79 20.05
N PHE A 258 -0.87 23.40 18.77
CA PHE A 258 -1.89 22.51 18.24
C PHE A 258 -1.92 21.15 18.95
N ARG A 259 -0.77 20.59 19.31
CA ARG A 259 -0.70 19.32 20.05
C ARG A 259 -1.31 19.43 21.44
N ASN A 260 -1.03 20.52 22.15
CA ASN A 260 -1.48 20.73 23.52
C ASN A 260 -2.99 21.02 23.59
N TYR A 261 -3.52 21.81 22.66
CA TYR A 261 -4.91 22.28 22.72
C TYR A 261 -5.89 21.50 21.80
N LEU A 262 -5.39 20.89 20.72
CA LEU A 262 -6.23 20.14 19.77
C LEU A 262 -5.93 18.65 19.74
N GLY A 263 -4.95 18.21 20.53
CA GLY A 263 -4.42 16.86 20.47
C GLY A 263 -3.52 16.60 19.25
N ASN A 264 -3.07 15.35 19.14
CA ASN A 264 -2.24 14.94 18.01
C ASN A 264 -3.03 15.04 16.69
N LYS A 265 -2.43 15.67 15.65
CA LYS A 265 -3.02 15.79 14.30
C LYS A 265 -3.48 14.45 13.69
N ARG A 266 -2.91 13.34 14.16
CA ARG A 266 -3.26 11.98 13.76
C ARG A 266 -3.80 11.26 15.00
N PRO A 267 -4.92 10.52 14.89
CA PRO A 267 -5.35 9.66 15.98
C PRO A 267 -4.18 8.76 16.35
N THR A 268 -3.84 8.75 17.64
CA THR A 268 -2.77 7.90 18.16
C THR A 268 -3.10 6.48 17.72
N ARG A 269 -2.25 5.88 16.88
CA ARG A 269 -2.48 4.51 16.42
C ARG A 269 -2.58 3.65 17.67
N GLY A 270 -3.64 2.85 17.77
CA GLY A 270 -3.85 2.07 18.97
C GLY A 270 -2.66 1.13 19.24
N PRO A 271 -2.42 0.74 20.50
CA PRO A 271 -1.24 -0.02 20.88
C PRO A 271 -1.18 -1.37 20.18
N TYR A 272 -0.04 -2.04 20.23
CA TYR A 272 0.11 -3.38 19.66
C TYR A 272 -0.28 -4.44 20.67
N LEU A 273 -0.99 -5.47 20.18
CA LEU A 273 -1.24 -6.69 20.95
C LEU A 273 -0.10 -7.68 20.75
N VAL A 274 0.12 -8.54 21.76
CA VAL A 274 1.09 -9.66 21.66
C VAL A 274 0.75 -10.58 20.50
N VAL A 275 -0.54 -10.81 20.24
CA VAL A 275 -1.01 -11.61 19.10
C VAL A 275 -0.60 -10.99 17.76
N GLU A 276 -0.67 -9.66 17.63
CA GLU A 276 -0.23 -8.96 16.42
C GLU A 276 1.28 -9.11 16.21
N GLN A 277 2.07 -9.01 17.29
CA GLN A 277 3.52 -9.17 17.24
C GLN A 277 3.91 -10.59 16.81
N LYS A 278 3.27 -11.61 17.39
CA LYS A 278 3.47 -13.01 16.99
C LYS A 278 3.14 -13.22 15.50
N LEU A 279 2.00 -12.72 15.04
CA LEU A 279 1.61 -12.79 13.63
C LEU A 279 2.65 -12.16 12.70
N ILE A 280 3.21 -11.00 13.07
CA ILE A 280 4.27 -10.34 12.28
C ILE A 280 5.52 -11.24 12.19
N ILE A 281 5.92 -11.86 13.30
CA ILE A 281 7.07 -12.77 13.35
C ILE A 281 6.81 -14.01 12.48
N ASP A 282 5.60 -14.58 12.56
CA ASP A 282 5.23 -15.76 11.77
C ASP A 282 5.21 -15.46 10.26
N LEU A 283 4.68 -14.30 9.86
CA LEU A 283 4.71 -13.85 8.47
C LEU A 283 6.15 -13.61 7.98
N LEU A 284 7.03 -13.05 8.82
CA LEU A 284 8.46 -12.94 8.51
C LEU A 284 9.09 -14.30 8.31
N ARG A 285 8.81 -15.23 9.23
CA ARG A 285 9.34 -16.59 9.19
C ARG A 285 8.92 -17.28 7.90
N GLN A 286 7.63 -17.30 7.58
CA GLN A 286 7.10 -17.85 6.33
C GLN A 286 7.77 -17.24 5.10
N GLN A 287 8.01 -15.92 5.12
CA GLN A 287 8.64 -15.23 4.00
C GLN A 287 10.13 -15.55 3.84
N LEU A 288 10.86 -15.71 4.94
CA LEU A 288 12.31 -15.98 4.93
C LEU A 288 12.63 -17.47 4.76
N GLU A 289 11.72 -18.36 5.20
CA GLU A 289 11.90 -19.80 5.15
C GLU A 289 11.40 -20.44 3.85
N ASP A 290 10.65 -19.70 3.01
CA ASP A 290 10.16 -20.16 1.71
C ASP A 290 11.32 -20.74 0.86
N PRO A 291 11.39 -22.07 0.69
CA PRO A 291 12.52 -22.74 0.05
C PRO A 291 12.62 -22.38 -1.44
N LEU A 292 11.52 -21.94 -2.05
CA LEU A 292 11.47 -21.54 -3.46
C LEU A 292 11.98 -20.10 -3.66
N LYS A 293 12.10 -19.33 -2.58
CA LYS A 293 12.39 -17.88 -2.62
C LYS A 293 13.41 -17.48 -1.57
N VAL A 294 14.51 -18.22 -1.47
CA VAL A 294 15.57 -17.92 -0.50
C VAL A 294 16.14 -16.52 -0.77
N ARG A 295 15.96 -15.60 0.19
CA ARG A 295 16.29 -14.18 0.04
C ARG A 295 16.98 -13.63 1.29
N PRO A 296 17.91 -12.68 1.14
CA PRO A 296 18.72 -12.13 2.23
C PRO A 296 18.03 -11.00 3.00
N ALA A 297 16.88 -10.52 2.52
CA ALA A 297 16.17 -9.40 3.12
C ALA A 297 14.65 -9.61 3.05
N PRO A 298 13.91 -9.25 4.11
CA PRO A 298 12.46 -9.30 4.10
C PRO A 298 11.88 -8.23 3.17
N ARG A 299 10.91 -8.62 2.35
CA ARG A 299 10.14 -7.68 1.51
C ARG A 299 9.01 -7.12 2.33
N TRP A 300 9.25 -5.95 2.92
CA TRP A 300 8.31 -5.28 3.80
C TRP A 300 6.94 -5.04 3.17
N GLY A 301 6.85 -4.66 1.90
CA GLY A 301 5.56 -4.43 1.22
C GLY A 301 4.67 -5.67 1.27
N ARG A 302 5.21 -6.83 0.89
CA ARG A 302 4.49 -8.12 0.92
C ARG A 302 4.02 -8.49 2.33
N LEU A 303 4.88 -8.30 3.32
CA LEU A 303 4.55 -8.57 4.72
C LEU A 303 3.42 -7.66 5.22
N ILE A 304 3.51 -6.36 4.97
CA ILE A 304 2.50 -5.38 5.39
C ILE A 304 1.16 -5.72 4.76
N ASN A 305 1.18 -6.05 3.47
CA ASN A 305 0.00 -6.44 2.73
C ASN A 305 -0.63 -7.72 3.29
N ALA A 306 0.17 -8.75 3.58
CA ALA A 306 -0.31 -9.98 4.20
C ALA A 306 -0.90 -9.72 5.60
N TYR A 307 -0.17 -8.95 6.43
CA TYR A 307 -0.62 -8.58 7.77
C TYR A 307 -1.95 -7.82 7.73
N ASN A 308 -2.05 -6.76 6.93
CA ASN A 308 -3.25 -5.93 6.85
C ASN A 308 -4.43 -6.68 6.24
N ARG A 309 -4.21 -7.60 5.29
CA ARG A 309 -5.27 -8.48 4.76
C ARG A 309 -5.80 -9.44 5.82
N LEU A 310 -4.91 -10.09 6.59
CA LEU A 310 -5.30 -11.06 7.61
C LEU A 310 -6.04 -10.42 8.78
N LEU A 311 -5.71 -9.18 9.13
CA LEU A 311 -6.35 -8.45 10.21
C LEU A 311 -7.46 -7.51 9.74
N GLN A 312 -7.77 -7.49 8.44
CA GLN A 312 -8.87 -6.67 7.94
C GLN A 312 -10.19 -7.15 8.58
N ASP A 313 -10.96 -6.20 9.11
CA ASP A 313 -12.26 -6.42 9.76
C ASP A 313 -12.22 -7.34 11.01
N VAL A 314 -11.04 -7.68 11.51
CA VAL A 314 -10.87 -8.45 12.75
C VAL A 314 -11.12 -7.55 13.96
N ILE A 315 -12.09 -7.92 14.80
CA ILE A 315 -12.34 -7.25 16.08
C ILE A 315 -11.41 -7.84 17.14
N GLN A 316 -10.56 -6.99 17.69
CA GLN A 316 -9.70 -7.28 18.81
C GLN A 316 -10.46 -7.04 20.11
N LYS A 317 -10.63 -8.12 20.89
CA LYS A 317 -11.41 -8.12 22.12
C LYS A 317 -10.71 -7.38 23.26
N LYS A 318 -11.49 -6.72 24.11
CA LYS A 318 -11.11 -6.24 25.44
C LYS A 318 -10.44 -7.36 26.24
N GLY A 319 -9.42 -7.02 27.02
CA GLY A 319 -8.63 -7.96 27.81
C GLY A 319 -7.43 -8.54 27.05
N SER A 320 -7.32 -8.31 25.73
CA SER A 320 -6.16 -8.77 24.95
C SER A 320 -4.85 -8.14 25.46
N ARG A 321 -3.80 -8.95 25.64
CA ARG A 321 -2.49 -8.51 26.16
C ARG A 321 -1.78 -7.56 25.19
N LEU A 322 -1.24 -6.47 25.74
CA LEU A 322 -0.44 -5.47 25.05
C LEU A 322 1.06 -5.82 25.13
N VAL A 323 1.84 -5.42 24.11
CA VAL A 323 3.30 -5.66 24.03
C VAL A 323 4.12 -4.80 25.03
N GLN A 324 3.46 -4.19 26.02
CA GLN A 324 4.05 -3.38 27.11
C GLN A 324 4.86 -2.12 26.75
N SER A 325 5.27 -1.87 25.51
CA SER A 325 6.23 -0.80 25.21
C SER A 325 5.70 0.63 25.08
N GLY A 326 4.46 0.98 25.46
CA GLY A 326 4.07 2.38 25.25
C GLY A 326 2.75 2.94 25.74
N VAL A 327 1.91 2.19 26.48
CA VAL A 327 0.64 2.76 26.99
C VAL A 327 0.54 2.61 28.49
N LYS A 328 0.93 3.68 29.21
CA LYS A 328 0.53 4.04 30.58
C LYS A 328 0.22 2.85 31.50
N ASN A 329 1.18 1.94 31.68
CA ASN A 329 1.10 0.80 32.62
C ASN A 329 -0.13 -0.11 32.47
N LYS A 330 -0.81 -0.12 31.32
CA LYS A 330 -1.94 -1.01 31.08
C LYS A 330 -1.43 -2.27 30.36
N PRO A 331 -1.52 -3.47 30.98
CA PRO A 331 -1.06 -4.71 30.35
C PRO A 331 -2.05 -5.25 29.32
N VAL A 332 -3.29 -4.74 29.31
CA VAL A 332 -4.40 -5.26 28.50
C VAL A 332 -5.19 -4.14 27.82
N LEU A 333 -5.90 -4.51 26.77
CA LEU A 333 -6.79 -3.62 26.02
C LEU A 333 -8.09 -3.36 26.80
N ASP A 334 -8.49 -2.09 26.95
CA ASP A 334 -9.65 -1.72 27.79
C ASP A 334 -11.01 -1.81 27.10
N TYR A 335 -11.04 -1.91 25.77
CA TYR A 335 -12.25 -1.88 24.95
C TYR A 335 -12.07 -2.71 23.67
N ASP A 336 -13.18 -3.17 23.10
CA ASP A 336 -13.16 -3.85 21.80
C ASP A 336 -12.84 -2.84 20.69
N ARG A 337 -11.96 -3.21 19.77
CA ARG A 337 -11.61 -2.34 18.63
C ARG A 337 -11.41 -3.15 17.37
N ALA A 338 -11.66 -2.53 16.21
CA ALA A 338 -11.17 -3.08 14.96
C ALA A 338 -9.62 -3.07 14.93
N ALA A 339 -9.02 -4.10 14.35
CA ALA A 339 -7.58 -4.16 14.20
C ALA A 339 -7.08 -2.96 13.37
N PRO A 340 -6.11 -2.19 13.89
CA PRO A 340 -5.66 -0.98 13.23
C PRO A 340 -4.81 -1.28 11.99
N TRP A 341 -5.04 -0.55 10.91
CA TRP A 341 -4.17 -0.60 9.73
C TRP A 341 -2.74 -0.16 10.09
N ARG A 342 -1.74 -0.97 9.75
CA ARG A 342 -0.32 -0.68 10.05
C ARG A 342 0.46 -0.36 8.79
N SER A 343 1.39 0.58 8.92
CA SER A 343 2.36 0.94 7.89
C SER A 343 3.71 0.25 8.14
N LYS A 344 4.58 0.22 7.13
CA LYS A 344 5.95 -0.33 7.24
C LYS A 344 6.68 0.07 8.51
N GLY A 345 6.83 1.38 8.74
CA GLY A 345 7.56 1.89 9.90
C GLY A 345 6.95 1.44 11.23
N ALA A 346 5.63 1.30 11.30
CA ALA A 346 4.97 0.87 12.53
C ALA A 346 5.25 -0.60 12.84
N ILE A 347 5.27 -1.46 11.83
CA ILE A 347 5.61 -2.89 11.99
C ILE A 347 7.09 -3.03 12.38
N GLN A 348 7.97 -2.24 11.78
CA GLN A 348 9.39 -2.23 12.15
C GLN A 348 9.61 -1.79 13.60
N THR A 349 8.88 -0.78 14.07
CA THR A 349 8.98 -0.30 15.46
C THR A 349 8.55 -1.35 16.48
N ILE A 350 7.47 -2.11 16.23
CA ILE A 350 6.98 -3.09 17.21
C ILE A 350 7.87 -4.32 17.36
N ILE A 351 8.56 -4.70 16.29
CA ILE A 351 9.59 -5.72 16.39
C ILE A 351 10.70 -5.20 17.31
N GLY A 352 11.14 -3.96 17.13
CA GLY A 352 12.19 -3.38 17.96
C GLY A 352 13.55 -4.07 17.76
N LYS A 353 14.61 -3.52 18.37
CA LYS A 353 15.98 -4.02 18.18
C LYS A 353 16.20 -5.41 18.77
N GLN A 354 15.64 -5.67 19.95
CA GLN A 354 15.88 -6.91 20.69
C GLN A 354 15.21 -8.11 20.03
N THR A 355 13.92 -8.01 19.68
CA THR A 355 13.21 -9.07 18.94
C THR A 355 13.85 -9.30 17.57
N TRP A 356 14.31 -8.24 16.91
CA TRP A 356 15.05 -8.36 15.65
C TRP A 356 16.32 -9.20 15.83
N LYS A 357 17.12 -8.88 16.85
CA LYS A 357 18.37 -9.59 17.15
C LYS A 357 18.14 -11.05 17.55
N ASN A 358 17.13 -11.31 18.38
CA ASN A 358 16.98 -12.62 19.00
C ASN A 358 16.11 -13.58 18.18
N LEU A 359 15.08 -13.08 17.50
CA LEU A 359 14.13 -13.93 16.76
C LEU A 359 14.32 -13.87 15.25
N ILE A 360 14.63 -12.71 14.69
CA ILE A 360 14.65 -12.53 13.23
C ILE A 360 16.04 -12.77 12.65
N ASN A 361 17.11 -12.27 13.28
CA ASN A 361 18.47 -12.47 12.79
C ASN A 361 18.83 -13.95 12.62
N PRO A 362 18.53 -14.87 13.57
CA PRO A 362 18.84 -16.29 13.37
C PRO A 362 18.12 -16.89 12.16
N ILE A 363 16.86 -16.50 11.92
CA ILE A 363 16.07 -16.92 10.76
C ILE A 363 16.71 -16.38 9.47
N LEU A 364 17.13 -15.11 9.49
CA LEU A 364 17.77 -14.44 8.36
C LEU A 364 19.12 -15.08 8.02
N GLU A 365 19.96 -15.35 9.02
CA GLU A 365 21.25 -16.01 8.86
C GLU A 365 21.08 -17.43 8.30
N ALA A 366 20.11 -18.20 8.81
CA ALA A 366 19.78 -19.51 8.28
C ALA A 366 19.28 -19.45 6.82
N ALA A 367 18.50 -18.43 6.46
CA ALA A 367 18.07 -18.19 5.08
C ALA A 367 19.26 -17.82 4.17
N ILE A 368 20.17 -16.95 4.62
CA ILE A 368 21.38 -16.58 3.88
C ILE A 368 22.27 -17.80 3.63
N LYS A 369 22.51 -18.63 4.66
CA LYS A 369 23.28 -19.88 4.53
C LYS A 369 22.66 -20.84 3.52
N ARG A 370 21.34 -21.06 3.58
CA ARG A 370 20.62 -21.88 2.60
C ARG A 370 20.75 -21.35 1.18
N ARG A 371 20.71 -20.02 0.99
CA ARG A 371 20.86 -19.41 -0.33
C ARG A 371 22.26 -19.64 -0.89
N ALA A 372 23.28 -19.41 -0.06
CA ALA A 372 24.66 -19.64 -0.44
C ALA A 372 24.86 -21.09 -0.89
N GLN A 373 24.32 -22.07 -0.15
CA GLN A 373 24.37 -23.48 -0.53
C GLN A 373 23.67 -23.74 -1.87
N HIS A 374 22.46 -23.23 -2.04
CA HIS A 374 21.71 -23.40 -3.28
C HIS A 374 22.41 -22.75 -4.50
N ASP A 375 23.08 -21.61 -4.31
CA ASP A 375 23.85 -20.95 -5.37
C ASP A 375 25.13 -21.74 -5.73
N VAL A 376 25.75 -22.44 -4.77
CA VAL A 376 26.85 -23.38 -5.02
C VAL A 376 26.35 -24.58 -5.83
N ASP A 377 25.29 -25.25 -5.37
CA ASP A 377 24.70 -26.41 -6.06
C ASP A 377 24.26 -26.06 -7.49
N ARG A 378 23.76 -24.84 -7.71
CA ARG A 378 23.34 -24.36 -9.03
C ARG A 378 24.52 -24.12 -9.97
N LYS A 379 25.65 -23.60 -9.46
CA LYS A 379 26.88 -23.43 -10.24
C LYS A 379 27.44 -24.78 -10.66
N GLU A 380 27.44 -25.77 -9.77
CA GLU A 380 27.90 -27.13 -10.08
C GLU A 380 27.04 -27.80 -11.16
N ARG A 381 25.73 -27.53 -11.19
CA ARG A 381 24.81 -28.06 -12.22
C ARG A 381 24.87 -27.32 -13.57
N GLY A 382 25.78 -26.36 -13.76
CA GLY A 382 25.98 -25.67 -15.04
C GLY A 382 24.78 -24.83 -15.53
N SER A 383 23.82 -24.50 -14.66
CA SER A 383 22.61 -23.74 -15.04
C SER A 383 22.88 -22.23 -15.06
N THR A 384 23.50 -21.76 -16.15
CA THR A 384 23.89 -20.35 -16.37
C THR A 384 22.74 -19.42 -16.79
N GLY A 385 21.52 -19.93 -16.99
CA GLY A 385 20.43 -19.14 -17.59
C GLY A 385 19.19 -19.03 -16.71
N ARG A 386 19.12 -18.00 -15.86
CA ARG A 386 17.83 -17.38 -15.49
C ARG A 386 18.10 -16.01 -14.87
N GLY A 387 17.64 -14.97 -15.58
CA GLY A 387 17.78 -13.58 -15.19
C GLY A 387 17.23 -13.30 -13.79
N SER A 388 17.72 -12.21 -13.20
CA SER A 388 17.26 -11.72 -11.90
C SER A 388 15.73 -11.77 -11.80
N PRO A 389 15.17 -12.36 -10.74
CA PRO A 389 13.72 -12.45 -10.59
C PRO A 389 13.14 -11.03 -10.60
N GLU A 390 12.24 -10.76 -11.54
CA GLU A 390 11.51 -9.50 -11.64
C GLU A 390 10.88 -9.14 -10.28
N ILE A 391 10.86 -7.84 -9.99
CA ILE A 391 10.25 -7.29 -8.77
C ILE A 391 8.76 -7.62 -8.83
N SER A 392 8.34 -8.67 -8.11
CA SER A 392 6.93 -9.09 -8.12
C SER A 392 6.00 -7.97 -7.62
N GLU A 393 4.87 -7.81 -8.31
CA GLU A 393 3.80 -6.84 -8.06
C GLU A 393 3.28 -6.84 -6.60
N ASP A 394 3.46 -7.94 -5.86
CA ASP A 394 3.19 -8.05 -4.41
C ASP A 394 3.95 -7.04 -3.51
N GLU A 395 4.92 -6.30 -4.05
CA GLU A 395 5.64 -5.24 -3.30
C GLU A 395 4.89 -3.91 -3.23
N GLU A 396 3.86 -3.68 -4.05
CA GLU A 396 3.07 -2.45 -3.97
C GLU A 396 2.20 -2.45 -2.70
N GLU A 397 2.38 -1.45 -1.83
CA GLU A 397 1.63 -1.32 -0.58
C GLU A 397 0.13 -1.13 -0.88
N ILE A 398 -0.70 -2.02 -0.34
CA ILE A 398 -2.16 -1.91 -0.44
C ILE A 398 -2.57 -0.60 0.22
N LEU A 399 -3.34 0.20 -0.50
CA LEU A 399 -3.89 1.43 0.05
C LEU A 399 -4.86 1.09 1.17
N ASN A 400 -4.71 1.73 2.32
CA ASN A 400 -5.63 1.60 3.43
C ASN A 400 -7.08 1.87 2.93
N PRO A 401 -8.02 0.92 3.08
CA PRO A 401 -9.40 1.04 2.61
C PRO A 401 -10.18 2.14 3.34
N ASN A 402 -9.76 2.48 4.55
CA ASN A 402 -10.22 3.64 5.30
C ASN A 402 -9.06 4.63 5.47
N PRO A 403 -8.62 5.29 4.38
CA PRO A 403 -7.48 6.18 4.47
C PRO A 403 -7.88 7.34 5.38
N VAL A 404 -7.15 7.50 6.49
CA VAL A 404 -7.14 8.79 7.19
C VAL A 404 -6.84 9.83 6.10
N PRO A 405 -7.64 10.91 5.98
CA PRO A 405 -7.51 11.86 4.88
C PRO A 405 -6.03 12.23 4.70
N LYS A 406 -5.47 11.90 3.52
CA LYS A 406 -4.05 12.08 3.22
C LYS A 406 -3.67 13.49 3.58
N SER A 407 -2.54 13.65 4.27
CA SER A 407 -2.06 15.01 4.53
C SER A 407 -1.84 15.70 3.19
N LYS A 408 -2.08 17.02 3.09
CA LYS A 408 -1.82 17.75 1.83
C LYS A 408 -0.37 17.60 1.36
N GLU A 409 0.57 17.27 2.25
CA GLU A 409 1.97 16.97 1.94
C GLU A 409 2.13 15.63 1.23
N GLU A 410 1.47 14.58 1.71
CA GLU A 410 1.44 13.27 1.03
C GLU A 410 0.74 13.39 -0.33
N ILE A 411 -0.33 14.18 -0.44
CA ILE A 411 -0.99 14.46 -1.73
C ILE A 411 -0.03 15.20 -2.69
N LYS A 412 0.74 16.17 -2.19
CA LYS A 412 1.68 16.96 -3.00
C LYS A 412 2.90 16.14 -3.40
N GLU A 413 3.42 15.27 -2.54
CA GLU A 413 4.53 14.38 -2.85
C GLU A 413 4.11 13.34 -3.90
N LEU A 414 2.91 12.79 -3.77
CA LEU A 414 2.33 11.83 -4.72
C LEU A 414 2.04 12.51 -6.08
N ALA A 415 1.57 13.76 -6.08
CA ALA A 415 1.47 14.57 -7.29
C ALA A 415 2.85 14.88 -7.91
N GLY A 416 3.87 15.15 -7.09
CA GLY A 416 5.25 15.35 -7.53
C GLY A 416 5.87 14.11 -8.16
N LYS A 417 5.67 12.92 -7.55
CA LYS A 417 6.10 11.64 -8.09
C LYS A 417 5.41 11.34 -9.42
N ARG A 418 4.09 11.53 -9.51
CA ARG A 418 3.34 11.41 -10.77
C ARG A 418 3.83 12.36 -11.86
N ARG A 419 4.18 13.60 -11.52
CA ARG A 419 4.75 14.57 -12.47
C ARG A 419 6.13 14.12 -12.98
N LYS A 420 7.01 13.64 -12.10
CA LYS A 420 8.32 13.10 -12.50
C LYS A 420 8.19 11.86 -13.36
N GLN A 421 7.24 10.97 -13.06
CA GLN A 421 6.99 9.77 -13.84
C GLN A 421 6.49 10.10 -15.26
N ARG A 422 5.57 11.07 -15.40
CA ARG A 422 5.15 11.59 -16.70
C ARG A 422 6.30 12.20 -17.51
N GLN A 423 7.16 12.99 -16.86
CA GLN A 423 8.35 13.55 -17.52
C GLN A 423 9.31 12.45 -18.00
N LEU A 424 9.47 11.38 -17.23
CA LEU A 424 10.29 10.24 -17.62
C LEU A 424 9.69 9.48 -18.82
N GLU A 425 8.37 9.28 -18.84
CA GLU A 425 7.65 8.66 -19.96
C GLU A 425 7.72 9.54 -21.22
N GLU A 426 7.55 10.85 -21.10
CA GLU A 426 7.70 11.79 -22.22
C GLU A 426 9.11 11.74 -22.82
N MET A 427 10.16 11.71 -21.97
CA MET A 427 11.53 11.56 -22.45
C MET A 427 11.78 10.22 -23.15
N LYS A 428 11.19 9.12 -22.64
CA LYS A 428 11.28 7.81 -23.30
C LYS A 428 10.58 7.81 -24.66
N ASN A 429 9.37 8.37 -24.74
CA ASN A 429 8.62 8.47 -26.00
C ASN A 429 9.36 9.36 -27.02
N ARG A 430 9.93 10.49 -26.58
CA ARG A 430 10.71 11.37 -27.45
C ARG A 430 11.95 10.68 -28.04
N ARG A 431 12.64 9.84 -27.25
CA ARG A 431 13.74 9.00 -27.74
C ARG A 431 13.27 7.97 -28.75
N HIS A 432 12.14 7.30 -28.51
CA HIS A 432 11.58 6.35 -29.49
C HIS A 432 11.18 7.02 -30.80
N SER A 433 10.58 8.22 -30.76
CA SER A 433 10.25 8.97 -31.98
C SER A 433 11.48 9.41 -32.76
N GLN A 434 12.58 9.81 -32.09
CA GLN A 434 13.82 10.18 -32.77
C GLN A 434 14.51 8.98 -33.43
N MET A 435 14.46 7.80 -32.81
CA MET A 435 15.00 6.59 -33.44
C MET A 435 14.15 6.11 -34.63
N ALA A 436 12.83 6.31 -34.58
CA ALA A 436 11.94 6.00 -35.68
C ALA A 436 12.19 6.90 -36.92
N VAL A 437 12.44 8.20 -36.71
CA VAL A 437 12.70 9.14 -37.83
C VAL A 437 14.03 8.85 -38.51
N ASN A 438 15.10 8.57 -37.74
CA ASN A 438 16.41 8.23 -38.31
C ASN A 438 16.45 6.86 -39.02
N SER A 439 15.43 6.02 -38.86
CA SER A 439 15.31 4.74 -39.55
C SER A 439 14.59 4.85 -40.90
N THR A 440 14.14 6.05 -41.28
CA THR A 440 13.38 6.32 -42.52
C THR A 440 14.15 7.18 -43.53
N GLU A 441 15.36 7.64 -43.22
CA GLU A 441 16.19 8.49 -44.10
C GLU A 441 17.35 7.73 -44.78
N GLU A 442 17.42 6.40 -44.68
CA GLU A 442 18.44 5.57 -45.39
C GLU A 442 17.93 4.89 -46.68
N GLU A 443 16.77 5.28 -47.22
CA GLU A 443 16.35 4.87 -48.58
C GLU A 443 15.82 6.05 -49.40
N GLY A 444 16.65 6.52 -50.32
CA GLY A 444 16.35 7.54 -51.32
C GLY A 444 17.14 8.82 -51.06
N GLY A 445 18.05 9.26 -51.90
CA GLY A 445 18.25 9.02 -53.32
C GLY A 445 18.95 10.28 -53.82
N GLU A 446 19.99 10.09 -54.63
CA GLU A 446 20.74 11.14 -55.29
C GLU A 446 19.79 12.08 -56.07
N GLU A 447 19.94 13.40 -55.92
CA GLU A 447 19.88 14.37 -57.03
C GLU A 447 20.24 15.79 -56.57
N GLU A 448 21.44 16.19 -57.01
CA GLU A 448 21.87 17.47 -57.56
C GLU A 448 20.87 18.65 -57.62
N SER A 449 21.22 19.78 -57.00
CA SER A 449 21.37 21.07 -57.70
C SER A 449 21.73 22.23 -56.76
N THR A 450 22.58 23.09 -57.30
CA THR A 450 23.13 24.38 -56.86
C THR A 450 22.07 25.47 -56.64
N GLU A 451 22.25 26.31 -55.61
CA GLU A 451 22.29 27.78 -55.78
C GLU A 451 22.80 28.50 -54.53
N GLU A 452 23.54 29.58 -54.78
CA GLU A 452 24.15 30.52 -53.84
C GLU A 452 23.09 31.33 -53.07
N GLU A 453 23.30 31.59 -51.77
CA GLU A 453 22.86 32.85 -51.17
C GLU A 453 23.61 33.21 -49.87
N GLU A 454 23.82 34.52 -49.71
CA GLU A 454 24.77 35.22 -48.84
C GLU A 454 24.55 35.11 -47.30
N PRO A 455 25.59 35.38 -46.49
CA PRO A 455 25.49 35.31 -45.03
C PRO A 455 24.99 36.62 -44.38
N PRO A 456 24.03 36.59 -43.44
CA PRO A 456 23.73 37.76 -42.62
C PRO A 456 24.62 37.84 -41.37
N LYS A 457 25.58 38.76 -41.44
CA LYS A 457 26.01 39.75 -40.42
C LYS A 457 25.81 39.37 -38.93
N LYS A 458 26.93 38.99 -38.29
CA LYS A 458 27.15 39.00 -36.83
C LYS A 458 26.95 40.42 -36.27
N LYS A 459 25.91 40.62 -35.45
CA LYS A 459 25.79 41.80 -34.58
C LYS A 459 26.58 41.60 -33.28
N GLN A 460 27.57 42.47 -33.12
CA GLN A 460 28.30 42.75 -31.90
C GLN A 460 27.33 43.16 -30.77
N LYS A 461 27.56 42.65 -29.56
CA LYS A 461 27.10 43.31 -28.33
C LYS A 461 28.28 43.53 -27.40
N ARG A 462 28.76 44.78 -27.40
CA ARG A 462 29.61 45.38 -26.38
C ARG A 462 28.83 45.56 -25.08
N GLY A 463 29.53 45.48 -23.96
CA GLY A 463 29.02 45.75 -22.61
C GLY A 463 29.98 45.22 -21.54
N SER A 464 31.24 45.68 -21.46
CA SER A 464 31.71 46.75 -20.57
C SER A 464 31.18 46.70 -19.12
N ARG A 465 32.06 46.33 -18.16
CA ARG A 465 32.17 46.73 -16.73
C ARG A 465 32.75 45.57 -15.92
N LYS A 466 33.65 45.75 -14.97
CA LYS A 466 34.48 46.86 -14.51
C LYS A 466 35.49 46.19 -13.58
N ASP A 467 36.75 46.53 -13.73
CA ASP A 467 37.80 46.18 -12.78
C ASP A 467 37.42 46.66 -11.38
N LYS A 468 37.67 45.82 -10.38
CA LYS A 468 37.93 46.26 -9.03
C LYS A 468 39.06 45.43 -8.46
N ASP A 469 40.24 45.99 -8.64
CA ASP A 469 41.33 45.91 -7.68
C ASP A 469 40.79 46.12 -6.26
N THR A 470 41.08 45.16 -5.39
CA THR A 470 41.33 45.47 -3.98
C THR A 470 42.59 44.77 -3.57
N ASP A 471 43.70 45.41 -3.90
CA ASP A 471 44.90 45.44 -3.09
C ASP A 471 44.55 45.98 -1.69
N LYS A 472 44.69 45.14 -0.66
CA LYS A 472 45.02 45.61 0.70
C LYS A 472 45.97 44.61 1.36
N ARG A 473 47.25 44.98 1.34
CA ARG A 473 48.19 45.02 2.48
C ARG A 473 47.57 44.50 3.79
N GLY A 474 48.13 43.48 4.43
CA GLY A 474 49.41 43.57 5.13
C GLY A 474 49.22 43.12 6.59
N PRO A 475 50.28 43.07 7.40
CA PRO A 475 50.78 41.84 8.01
C PRO A 475 50.47 41.72 9.51
N LEU A 476 50.50 40.51 10.04
CA LEU A 476 50.93 40.26 11.42
C LEU A 476 51.80 39.02 11.43
N GLY A 477 53.09 39.27 11.61
CA GLY A 477 54.05 38.27 12.04
C GLY A 477 54.14 38.21 13.55
N ASP A 478 54.80 37.14 13.96
CA ASP A 478 55.58 36.91 15.18
C ASP A 478 54.88 36.74 16.55
N LYS A 479 55.12 35.52 17.08
CA LYS A 479 55.74 35.17 18.38
C LYS A 479 55.02 35.72 19.62
N ASP A 480 54.51 34.86 20.50
CA ASP A 480 55.24 33.94 21.40
C ASP A 480 54.37 32.75 21.81
#